data_AF-A0A7C4UVK9-F1
#
_entry.id   AF-A0A7C4UVK9-F1
#
_cell.length_a   1.000
_cell.length_b   1.000
_cell.length_c   1.000
_cell.angle_alpha   90.00
_cell.angle_beta   90.00
_cell.angle_gamma   90.00
#
_symmetry.space_group_name_H-M   'P 1'
#
loop_
_entity.id
_entity.type
_entity.pdbx_description
1 polymer ?
#
loop_
_entity_poly.entity_id
_entity_poly.type
_entity_poly.pdbx_seq_one_letter_code
_entity_poly.pdbx_strand_id
1 'polypeptide(L)' 'MDNPQTNRTVFILASGVDMILSGIVLLIYFGLLPVDISSWGIPRWVIGLIGGVWFAISTAVLIYFLTKTDTPE' A
#
# COMPACT_ATOMS: atom_id res chain seq x y z
N MET A 1 2.65 26.82 11.91
CA MET A 1 3.93 26.75 11.18
C MET A 1 3.91 25.44 10.43
N ASP A 2 3.46 25.48 9.17
CA ASP A 2 3.32 24.28 8.34
C ASP A 2 4.69 23.93 7.79
N ASN A 3 5.43 23.08 8.50
CA ASN A 3 6.75 22.67 8.06
C ASN A 3 6.57 21.66 6.91
N PRO A 4 7.00 21.97 5.67
CA PRO A 4 6.83 21.08 4.52
C PRO A 4 7.51 19.71 4.73
N GLN A 5 8.58 19.65 5.53
CA GLN A 5 9.23 18.41 5.94
C GLN A 5 8.38 17.51 6.86
N THR A 6 7.57 18.10 7.75
CA THR A 6 6.66 17.34 8.62
C THR A 6 5.58 16.66 7.78
N ASN A 7 5.01 17.39 6.81
CA ASN A 7 3.99 16.83 5.92
C ASN A 7 4.55 15.67 5.07
N ARG A 8 5.77 15.81 4.52
CA ARG A 8 6.42 14.73 3.76
C ARG A 8 6.65 13.47 4.59
N THR A 9 7.11 13.61 5.83
CA THR A 9 7.32 12.48 6.75
C THR A 9 6.02 11.73 7.05
N VAL A 10 4.93 12.47 7.25
CA VAL A 10 3.59 11.89 7.48
C VAL A 10 3.11 11.12 6.24
N PHE A 11 3.31 11.65 5.03
CA PHE A 11 2.95 10.94 3.79
C PHE A 11 3.76 9.65 3.58
N ILE A 12 5.05 9.66 3.91
CA ILE A 12 5.90 8.45 3.85
C ILE A 12 5.41 7.40 4.85
N LEU A 13 5.12 7.80 6.10
CA LEU A 13 4.58 6.90 7.12
C LEU A 13 3.23 6.33 6.70
N ALA A 14 2.31 7.16 6.22
CA ALA A 14 0.99 6.74 5.78
C ALA A 14 1.08 5.76 4.58
N SER A 15 1.86 6.10 3.55
CA SER A 15 2.06 5.22 2.39
C SER A 15 2.79 3.93 2.73
N GLY A 16 3.71 3.95 3.71
CA GLY A 16 4.36 2.76 4.24
C GLY A 16 3.38 1.81 4.94
N VAL A 17 2.50 2.35 5.79
CA VAL A 17 1.43 1.55 6.42
C VAL A 17 0.48 0.99 5.36
N ASP A 18 0.11 1.79 4.38
CA ASP A 18 -0.81 1.39 3.31
C ASP A 18 -0.20 0.29 2.40
N MET A 19 1.10 0.35 2.14
CA MET A 19 1.85 -0.71 1.45
C MET A 19 1.88 -2.01 2.26
N ILE A 20 2.03 -1.93 3.59
CA ILE A 20 2.00 -3.12 4.45
C ILE A 20 0.61 -3.76 4.44
N LEU A 21 -0.46 -2.95 4.58
CA LEU A 21 -1.84 -3.43 4.57
C LEU A 21 -2.21 -4.10 3.24
N SER A 22 -1.91 -3.45 2.12
CA SER A 22 -2.12 -4.02 0.79
C SER A 22 -1.27 -5.29 0.56
N GLY A 23 -0.05 -5.34 1.11
CA GLY A 23 0.79 -6.53 1.13
C GLY A 23 0.14 -7.70 1.89
N ILE A 24 -0.48 -7.44 3.04
CA ILE A 24 -1.22 -8.46 3.81
C ILE A 24 -2.40 -9.01 2.99
N VAL A 25 -3.13 -8.16 2.26
CA VAL A 25 -4.21 -8.60 1.36
C VAL A 25 -3.69 -9.53 0.26
N LEU A 26 -2.51 -9.24 -0.30
CA LEU A 26 -1.86 -10.13 -1.27
C LEU A 26 -1.44 -11.46 -0.64
N LEU A 27 -0.90 -11.47 0.58
CA LEU A 27 -0.55 -12.69 1.30
C LEU A 27 -1.80 -13.58 1.53
N ILE A 28 -2.93 -12.97 1.86
CA ILE A 28 -4.23 -13.64 1.95
C ILE A 28 -4.61 -14.24 0.59
N TYR A 29 -4.49 -13.48 -0.50
CA TYR A 29 -4.78 -13.98 -1.85
C TYR A 29 -3.91 -15.18 -2.23
N PHE A 30 -2.60 -15.15 -1.96
CA PHE A 30 -1.68 -16.28 -2.21
C PHE A 30 -1.90 -17.47 -1.27
N GLY A 31 -2.76 -17.34 -0.25
CA GLY A 31 -3.03 -18.40 0.71
C GLY A 31 -1.90 -18.62 1.72
N LEU A 32 -1.03 -17.63 1.89
CA LEU A 32 0.02 -17.64 2.92
C LEU A 32 -0.56 -17.37 4.32
N LEU A 33 -1.73 -16.72 4.38
CA LEU A 33 -2.50 -16.54 5.61
C LEU A 33 -3.73 -17.46 5.61
N PRO A 34 -4.09 -18.07 6.76
CA PRO A 34 -5.22 -18.98 6.90
C PRO A 34 -6.56 -18.21 6.94
N VAL A 35 -6.89 -17.53 5.85
CA VAL A 35 -8.12 -16.74 5.69
C VAL A 35 -8.97 -17.37 4.58
N ASP A 36 -10.18 -17.81 4.95
CA ASP A 36 -11.08 -18.50 4.03
C ASP A 36 -11.98 -17.53 3.26
N ILE A 37 -11.41 -16.91 2.23
CA ILE A 37 -12.07 -15.89 1.41
C ILE A 37 -13.18 -16.48 0.51
N SER A 38 -13.10 -17.79 0.23
CA SER A 38 -14.13 -18.53 -0.51
C SER A 38 -15.49 -18.51 0.19
N SER A 39 -15.50 -18.45 1.52
CA SER A 39 -16.72 -18.43 2.32
C SER A 39 -17.51 -17.13 2.22
N TRP A 40 -16.90 -16.05 1.70
CA TRP A 40 -17.51 -14.72 1.64
C TRP A 40 -18.26 -14.45 0.32
N GLY A 41 -18.32 -15.43 -0.58
CA GLY A 41 -18.99 -15.30 -1.88
C GLY A 41 -18.25 -14.41 -2.89
N ILE A 42 -17.04 -13.95 -2.56
CA ILE A 42 -16.21 -13.11 -3.43
C ILE A 42 -15.23 -14.00 -4.20
N PRO A 43 -15.18 -13.92 -5.54
CA PRO A 43 -14.21 -14.67 -6.32
C PRO A 43 -12.78 -14.29 -5.96
N ARG A 44 -11.92 -15.28 -5.72
CA ARG A 44 -10.52 -15.07 -5.28
C ARG A 44 -9.72 -14.14 -6.19
N TRP A 45 -9.96 -14.20 -7.50
CA TRP A 45 -9.29 -13.33 -8.48
C TRP A 45 -9.60 -11.84 -8.28
N VAL A 46 -10.78 -11.49 -7.75
CA VAL A 46 -11.16 -10.10 -7.45
C VAL A 46 -10.30 -9.56 -6.32
N ILE A 47 -10.10 -10.34 -5.25
CA ILE A 47 -9.21 -9.97 -4.14
C ILE A 47 -7.77 -9.82 -4.62
N GLY A 48 -7.32 -10.72 -5.51
CA GLY A 48 -5.99 -10.62 -6.12
C GLY A 48 -5.81 -9.35 -6.96
N LEU A 49 -6.83 -8.98 -7.74
CA LEU A 49 -6.79 -7.78 -8.58
C LEU A 49 -6.82 -6.50 -7.73
N ILE A 50 -7.74 -6.42 -6.76
CA ILE A 50 -7.83 -5.28 -5.85
C ILE A 50 -6.55 -5.15 -5.02
N GLY A 51 -6.09 -6.24 -4.41
CA GLY A 51 -4.86 -6.25 -3.60
C GLY A 51 -3.62 -5.92 -4.43
N GLY A 52 -3.53 -6.44 -5.65
CA GLY A 52 -2.40 -6.19 -6.56
C GLY A 52 -2.34 -4.73 -7.04
N VAL A 53 -3.48 -4.17 -7.48
CA VAL A 53 -3.55 -2.77 -7.90
C VAL A 53 -3.27 -1.85 -6.70
N TRP A 54 -3.88 -2.13 -5.55
CA TRP A 54 -3.66 -1.34 -4.34
C TRP A 54 -2.20 -1.36 -3.91
N PHE A 55 -1.57 -2.53 -3.84
CA PHE A 55 -0.16 -2.66 -3.50
C PHE A 55 0.75 -1.90 -4.48
N ALA A 56 0.51 -2.05 -5.79
CA ALA A 56 1.29 -1.34 -6.80
C ALA A 56 1.19 0.19 -6.64
N ILE A 57 -0.01 0.71 -6.37
CA ILE A 57 -0.23 2.14 -6.13
C ILE A 57 0.46 2.59 -4.84
N SER A 58 0.27 1.89 -3.72
CA SER A 58 0.87 2.26 -2.43
C SER A 58 2.41 2.21 -2.50
N THR A 59 2.99 1.21 -3.18
CA THR A 59 4.43 1.14 -3.45
C THR A 59 4.91 2.30 -4.33
N ALA A 60 4.20 2.61 -5.42
CA ALA A 60 4.58 3.72 -6.30
C ALA A 60 4.54 5.07 -5.57
N VAL A 61 3.52 5.30 -4.74
CA VAL A 61 3.40 6.52 -3.93
C VAL A 61 4.53 6.60 -2.90
N LEU A 62 4.84 5.50 -2.20
CA LEU A 62 5.94 5.45 -1.25
C LEU A 62 7.28 5.77 -1.92
N ILE A 63 7.56 5.13 -3.06
CA ILE A 63 8.77 5.38 -3.86
C ILE A 63 8.82 6.85 -4.29
N TYR A 64 7.70 7.42 -4.78
CA TYR A 64 7.65 8.82 -5.18
C TYR A 64 8.05 9.76 -4.04
N PHE A 65 7.50 9.58 -2.84
CA PHE A 65 7.84 10.44 -1.69
C PHE A 65 9.24 10.21 -1.13
N LEU A 66 9.78 8.99 -1.26
CA LEU A 66 11.17 8.68 -0.89
C LEU A 66 12.17 9.28 -1.89
N THR A 67 11.89 9.17 -3.20
CA THR A 67 12.80 9.61 -4.27
C THR A 67 12.70 11.10 -4.58
N LYS A 68 11.59 11.76 -4.23
CA LYS A 68 11.46 13.21 -4.36
C LYS A 68 12.43 13.92 -3.42
N THR A 69 13.68 14.12 -3.84
CA THR A 69 14.64 14.99 -3.16
C THR A 69 14.06 16.40 -3.13
N ASP A 70 14.20 17.09 -2.00
CA ASP A 70 13.87 18.51 -1.89
C ASP A 70 14.79 19.26 -2.86
N THR A 71 14.39 19.43 -4.12
CA THR A 71 15.08 20.33 -5.04
C THR A 71 14.90 21.73 -4.48
N PRO A 72 15.99 22.42 -4.08
CA PRO A 72 15.89 23.82 -3.72
C PRO A 72 15.58 24.58 -5.01
N GLU A 73 14.35 25.09 -5.12
CA GLU A 73 14.13 26.33 -5.86
C GLU A 73 14.56 27.51 -4.98
#